data_AF-A0A3G7U393-F1
#
_entry.id   AF-A0A3G7U393-F1
#
_cell.length_a   1.000
_cell.length_b   1.000
_cell.length_c   1.000
_cell.angle_alpha   90.00
_cell.angle_beta   90.00
_cell.angle_gamma   90.00
#
_symmetry.space_group_name_H-M   'P 1'
#
loop_
_entity.id
_entity.type
_entity.pdbx_description
1 polymer ?
#
loop_
_entity_poly.entity_id
_entity_poly.type
_entity_poly.pdbx_seq_one_letter_code
_entity_poly.pdbx_strand_id
1 'polypeptide(L)' 'MATDYSKGCYSVFGPDRSPVGRIDKDEFIRSDKNVLLYRIDGDELYSMKGEYLGFIDDGFARTSNGQLLFTIEKE' A
#
# COMPACT_ATOMS: atom_id res chain seq x y z
N MET A 1 5.09 -0.21 16.71
CA MET A 1 3.74 0.40 16.55
C MET A 1 3.45 0.35 15.07
N ALA A 2 2.28 -0.17 14.67
CA ALA A 2 1.88 -0.17 13.27
C ALA A 2 1.73 1.28 12.79
N THR A 3 2.22 1.58 11.59
CA THR A 3 2.09 2.90 10.98
C THR A 3 0.67 3.06 10.46
N ASP A 4 -0.04 4.09 10.90
CA ASP A 4 -1.36 4.43 10.37
C ASP A 4 -1.20 5.22 9.05
N TYR A 5 -1.19 4.50 7.94
CA TYR A 5 -1.05 5.09 6.60
C TYR A 5 -2.25 5.97 6.20
N SER A 6 -3.38 5.89 6.90
CA SER A 6 -4.54 6.74 6.65
C SER A 6 -4.34 8.20 7.07
N LYS A 7 -3.28 8.50 7.82
CA LYS A 7 -3.03 9.85 8.37
C LYS A 7 -2.05 10.70 7.59
N GLY A 8 -1.43 10.16 6.54
CA GLY A 8 -0.36 10.83 5.81
C GLY A 8 -0.53 10.77 4.29
N CYS A 9 0.38 11.46 3.60
CA CYS A 9 0.57 11.33 2.17
C CYS A 9 1.82 10.47 1.94
N TYR A 10 1.70 9.46 1.09
CA TYR A 10 2.75 8.48 0.85
C TYR A 10 2.85 8.15 -0.63
N SER A 11 4.06 7.92 -1.10
CA SER A 11 4.33 7.34 -2.40
C SER A 11 4.45 5.83 -2.32
N VAL A 12 3.94 5.12 -3.31
CA VAL A 12 3.97 3.66 -3.39
C VAL A 12 4.80 3.23 -4.60
N PHE A 13 5.82 2.41 -4.35
CA PHE A 13 6.76 1.94 -5.38
C PHE A 13 6.76 0.42 -5.51
N GLY A 14 6.80 -0.08 -6.74
CA GLY A 14 6.96 -1.49 -7.02
C GLY A 14 8.34 -2.02 -6.60
N PRO A 15 8.57 -3.34 -6.69
CA PRO A 15 9.83 -3.97 -6.27
C PRO A 15 11.06 -3.46 -7.03
N ASP A 16 10.85 -2.92 -8.24
CA ASP A 16 11.84 -2.32 -9.13
C ASP A 16 11.93 -0.78 -8.99
N ARG A 17 11.37 -0.20 -7.92
CA ARG A 17 11.24 1.26 -7.71
C ARG A 17 10.37 1.97 -8.76
N SER A 18 9.59 1.24 -9.55
CA SER A 18 8.60 1.84 -10.44
C SER A 18 7.45 2.50 -9.64
N PRO A 19 6.94 3.66 -10.06
CA PRO A 19 5.81 4.29 -9.38
C PRO A 19 4.54 3.45 -9.59
N VAL A 20 3.96 2.96 -8.50
CA VAL A 20 2.69 2.21 -8.51
C VAL A 20 1.52 3.14 -8.23
N GLY A 21 1.68 4.02 -7.26
CA GLY A 21 0.60 4.92 -6.85
C GLY A 21 0.98 5.78 -5.66
N ARG A 22 -0.05 6.33 -5.01
CA ARG A 22 0.07 7.14 -3.81
C ARG A 22 -1.06 6.85 -2.83
N ILE A 23 -0.87 7.28 -1.59
CA ILE A 23 -1.90 7.36 -0.55
C ILE A 23 -2.06 8.84 -0.22
N ASP A 24 -3.29 9.33 -0.12
CA ASP A 24 -3.58 10.70 0.26
C ASP A 24 -4.59 10.72 1.40
N LYS A 25 -4.07 10.67 2.64
CA LYS A 25 -4.80 10.83 3.91
C LYS A 25 -6.04 9.95 4.04
N ASP A 26 -5.95 8.73 3.53
CA ASP A 26 -6.98 7.71 3.64
C ASP A 26 -6.37 6.30 3.50
N GLU A 27 -7.24 5.30 3.50
CA GLU A 27 -6.89 3.89 3.49
C GLU A 27 -6.61 3.29 2.09
N PHE A 28 -6.57 4.10 1.02
CA PHE A 28 -6.47 3.55 -0.33
C PHE A 28 -5.21 3.98 -1.08
N ILE A 29 -4.61 3.01 -1.76
CA ILE A 29 -3.58 3.23 -2.77
C ILE A 29 -4.28 3.53 -4.09
N ARG A 30 -3.94 4.66 -4.71
CA ARG A 30 -4.46 5.08 -6.01
C ARG A 30 -3.35 5.31 -7.02
N SER A 31 -3.63 4.95 -8.27
CA SER A 31 -2.78 5.32 -9.41
C SER A 31 -2.73 6.84 -9.61
N ASP A 32 -1.79 7.30 -10.44
CA ASP A 32 -1.71 8.69 -10.87
C ASP A 32 -3.03 9.24 -11.44
N LYS A 33 -3.78 8.38 -12.14
CA LYS A 33 -5.11 8.69 -12.71
C LYS A 33 -6.26 8.65 -11.68
N ASN A 34 -5.94 8.61 -10.39
CA ASN A 34 -6.90 8.57 -9.27
C ASN A 34 -7.80 7.33 -9.24
N VAL A 35 -7.40 6.25 -9.91
CA VAL A 35 -8.08 4.95 -9.83
C VAL A 35 -7.59 4.20 -8.60
N LEU A 36 -8.52 3.74 -7.75
CA LEU A 36 -8.20 2.93 -6.57
C LEU A 36 -7.67 1.56 -6.99
N LEU A 37 -6.52 1.19 -6.44
CA LEU A 37 -5.81 -0.06 -6.75
C LEU A 37 -5.92 -1.06 -5.59
N TYR A 38 -5.64 -0.59 -4.38
CA TYR A 38 -5.60 -1.41 -3.16
C TYR A 38 -6.16 -0.66 -1.96
N ARG A 39 -6.63 -1.40 -0.96
CA ARG A 39 -7.11 -0.89 0.33
C ARG A 39 -6.22 -1.42 1.45
N ILE A 40 -5.89 -0.57 2.40
CA ILE A 40 -5.09 -0.87 3.58
C ILE A 40 -6.02 -0.83 4.80
N ASP A 41 -6.05 -1.89 5.60
CA ASP A 41 -6.79 -1.90 6.87
C ASP A 41 -5.80 -2.23 7.99
N GLY A 42 -5.37 -1.21 8.74
CA GLY A 42 -4.26 -1.35 9.69
C GLY A 42 -2.96 -1.74 8.96
N ASP A 43 -2.48 -2.95 9.22
CA ASP A 43 -1.33 -3.58 8.58
C ASP A 43 -1.72 -4.55 7.44
N GLU A 44 -3.00 -4.73 7.15
CA GLU A 44 -3.45 -5.66 6.12
C GLU A 44 -3.64 -4.96 4.77
N LEU A 45 -3.39 -5.70 3.68
CA LEU A 45 -3.54 -5.24 2.31
C LEU A 45 -4.62 -6.05 1.58
N TYR A 46 -5.53 -5.34 0.94
CA TYR A 46 -6.66 -5.91 0.21
C TYR A 46 -6.74 -5.41 -1.24
N SER A 47 -7.27 -6.26 -2.12
CA SER A 47 -7.73 -5.87 -3.46
C SER A 47 -8.99 -5.01 -3.35
N MET A 48 -9.33 -4.28 -4.42
CA MET A 48 -10.62 -3.56 -4.51
C MET A 48 -11.85 -4.48 -4.46
N LYS A 49 -11.67 -5.80 -4.61
CA LYS A 49 -12.73 -6.80 -4.46
C LYS A 49 -12.83 -7.34 -3.02
N GLY A 50 -11.99 -6.88 -2.10
CA GLY A 50 -11.95 -7.34 -0.72
C GLY A 50 -11.13 -8.62 -0.51
N GLU A 51 -10.33 -9.04 -1.48
CA GLU A 51 -9.46 -10.21 -1.33
C GLU A 51 -8.20 -9.80 -0.56
N TYR A 52 -7.85 -10.57 0.47
CA TYR A 52 -6.60 -10.37 1.20
C TYR A 52 -5.41 -10.69 0.28
N LEU A 53 -4.47 -9.74 0.18
CA LEU A 53 -3.28 -9.85 -0.66
C LEU A 53 -2.00 -10.05 0.16
N GLY A 54 -1.99 -9.56 1.39
CA GLY A 54 -0.79 -9.57 2.22
C GLY A 54 -0.86 -8.61 3.39
N PHE A 55 0.29 -8.32 3.97
CA PHE A 55 0.44 -7.42 5.10
C PHE A 55 1.57 -6.42 4.86
N ILE A 56 1.57 -5.32 5.62
CA ILE A 56 2.52 -4.22 5.55
C ILE A 56 3.28 -4.19 6.86
N ASP A 57 4.60 -4.34 6.77
CA ASP A 57 5.49 -4.20 7.92
C ASP A 57 6.60 -3.21 7.56
N ASP A 58 6.76 -2.17 8.38
CA ASP A 58 7.76 -1.11 8.20
C ASP A 58 7.77 -0.47 6.79
N GLY A 59 6.60 -0.29 6.17
CA GLY A 59 6.47 0.26 4.81
C GLY A 59 6.67 -0.77 3.70
N PHE A 60 6.88 -2.06 4.01
CA PHE A 60 7.01 -3.13 3.02
C PHE A 60 5.73 -3.95 2.97
N ALA A 61 5.00 -3.87 1.85
CA ALA A 61 3.86 -4.73 1.59
C ALA A 61 4.32 -6.08 1.03
N ARG A 62 3.97 -7.17 1.70
CA ARG A 62 4.37 -8.53 1.33
C ARG A 62 3.18 -9.47 1.33
N THR A 63 3.16 -10.42 0.40
CA THR A 63 2.20 -11.52 0.43
C THR A 63 2.46 -12.46 1.62
N SER A 64 1.53 -13.38 1.91
CA SER A 64 1.71 -14.39 2.96
C SER A 64 2.93 -15.30 2.76
N ASN A 65 3.48 -15.40 1.54
CA ASN A 65 4.68 -16.19 1.25
C ASN A 65 5.98 -15.36 1.32
N GLY A 66 5.89 -14.08 1.69
CA GLY A 66 7.03 -13.18 1.84
C GLY A 66 7.47 -12.46 0.56
N GLN A 67 6.75 -12.63 -0.56
CA GLN A 67 7.04 -11.89 -1.78
C GLN A 67 6.71 -10.40 -1.61
N LEU A 68 7.68 -9.53 -1.90
CA LEU A 68 7.48 -8.09 -1.92
C LEU A 68 6.52 -7.70 -3.05
N LEU A 69 5.45 -6.98 -2.70
CA LEU A 69 4.50 -6.40 -3.64
C LEU A 69 4.89 -4.96 -3.99
N PHE A 70 5.11 -4.14 -2.97
CA PHE A 70 5.53 -2.74 -3.10
C PHE A 70 6.06 -2.19 -1.77
N THR A 71 6.69 -1.02 -1.83
CA THR A 71 7.09 -0.22 -0.67
C THR A 71 6.24 1.05 -0.57
N ILE A 72 6.04 1.53 0.66
CA ILE A 72 5.33 2.76 0.99
C ILE A 72 6.33 3.70 1.65
N GLU A 73 6.58 4.84 1.02
CA GLU A 73 7.52 5.85 1.47
C GLU A 73 6.75 7.14 1.77
N LYS A 74 7.07 7.79 2.88
CA LYS A 74 6.45 9.08 3.24
C LYS A 74 6.95 10.16 2.27
N GLU A 75 6.02 11.00 1.80
CA GLU A 75 6.37 12.22 1.05
C GLU A 75 7.05 13.27 1.94
#